data_AF-A0A4Z0Y2F0-F1
#
_entry.id   AF-A0A4Z0Y2F0-F1
#
_cell.length_a   1.000
_cell.length_b   1.000
_cell.length_c   1.000
_cell.angle_alpha   90.00
_cell.angle_beta   90.00
_cell.angle_gamma   90.00
#
_symmetry.space_group_name_H-M   'P 1'
#
loop_
_entity.id
_entity.type
_entity.pdbx_description
1 polymer ?
#
loop_
_entity_poly.entity_id
_entity_poly.type
_entity_poly.pdbx_seq_one_letter_code
_entity_poly.pdbx_strand_id
1 'polypeptide(L)'
;AQKEYELERAQQELEEMKLSSKIEHEEKRRERTAREERELRDAKKELDAIREKKDRDELENRIKQKINLDRLREEEAALAESKRREKEAKDAVERYKKGEAERALREREENEERDRQYKQRLQEQLLKSGLDEEKINAILAGKKIEKPKPKEEKPQKHPYQQLPHQQLPPIVYPEPAQRPTYTRMARRHLSLETLRVYDIDFVLDQDPEYILIKRWVPEQEQDILWRHTRTVREQRSGKLVLAIEDGKKHHHHLNPDSNGFARRSAEGAAADPLPS
;
A
#
# COMPACT_ATOMS: atom_id res chain seq x y z
N ALA A 1 -15.11 -108.37 24.63
CA ALA A 1 -13.85 -107.73 25.07
C ALA A 1 -13.27 -106.81 23.98
N GLN A 2 -12.43 -107.27 23.04
CA GLN A 2 -11.76 -106.37 22.07
C GLN A 2 -12.72 -105.62 21.12
N LYS A 3 -13.72 -106.32 20.56
CA LYS A 3 -14.71 -105.71 19.64
C LYS A 3 -15.62 -104.68 20.31
N GLU A 4 -15.87 -104.82 21.61
CA GLU A 4 -16.70 -103.87 22.37
C GLU A 4 -15.93 -102.59 22.67
N TYR A 5 -14.64 -102.71 22.98
CA TYR A 5 -13.74 -101.56 23.18
C TYR A 5 -13.55 -100.73 21.91
N GLU A 6 -13.41 -101.39 20.74
CA GLU A 6 -13.35 -100.70 19.44
C GLU A 6 -14.66 -99.99 19.10
N LEU A 7 -15.81 -100.59 19.44
CA LEU A 7 -17.13 -100.01 19.21
C LEU A 7 -17.39 -98.81 20.13
N GLU A 8 -17.00 -98.90 21.40
CA GLU A 8 -17.10 -97.80 22.38
C GLU A 8 -16.20 -96.61 21.99
N ARG A 9 -14.98 -96.89 21.51
CA ARG A 9 -14.08 -95.84 20.98
C ARG A 9 -14.64 -95.17 19.73
N ALA A 10 -15.19 -95.95 18.79
CA ALA A 10 -15.83 -95.38 17.60
C ALA A 10 -17.07 -94.54 17.94
N GLN A 11 -17.80 -94.90 19.01
CA GLN A 11 -18.91 -94.10 19.53
C GLN A 11 -18.43 -92.78 20.15
N GLN A 12 -17.36 -92.82 20.96
CA GLN A 12 -16.76 -91.62 21.54
C GLN A 12 -16.24 -90.66 20.44
N GLU A 13 -15.52 -91.17 19.45
CA GLU A 13 -15.03 -90.38 18.32
C GLU A 13 -16.19 -89.75 17.51
N LEU A 14 -17.30 -90.49 17.32
CA LEU A 14 -18.50 -89.97 16.66
C LEU A 14 -19.21 -88.89 17.49
N GLU A 15 -19.24 -89.04 18.81
CA GLU A 15 -19.81 -88.04 19.72
C GLU A 15 -18.97 -86.76 19.75
N GLU A 16 -17.64 -86.87 19.77
CA GLU A 16 -16.71 -85.74 19.68
C GLU A 16 -16.83 -85.01 18.33
N MET A 17 -16.94 -85.75 17.22
CA MET A 17 -17.17 -85.17 15.89
C MET A 17 -18.52 -84.44 15.80
N LYS A 18 -19.57 -84.97 16.44
CA LYS A 18 -20.87 -84.29 16.52
C LYS A 18 -20.82 -83.05 17.41
N LEU A 19 -20.08 -83.09 18.50
CA LEU A 19 -19.95 -81.96 19.44
C LEU A 19 -19.13 -80.83 18.81
N SER A 20 -18.00 -81.16 18.18
CA SER A 20 -17.18 -80.20 17.42
C SER A 20 -17.95 -79.60 16.25
N SER A 21 -18.69 -80.40 15.48
CA SER A 21 -19.52 -79.87 14.39
C SER A 21 -20.62 -78.92 14.87
N LYS A 22 -21.23 -79.18 16.03
CA LYS A 22 -22.21 -78.26 16.66
C LYS A 22 -21.55 -76.96 17.11
N ILE A 23 -20.39 -77.03 17.76
CA ILE A 23 -19.63 -75.84 18.19
C ILE A 23 -19.20 -75.01 16.98
N GLU A 24 -18.64 -75.64 15.95
CA GLU A 24 -18.24 -74.98 14.71
C GLU A 24 -19.42 -74.30 14.02
N HIS A 25 -20.60 -74.96 14.00
CA HIS A 25 -21.80 -74.37 13.40
C HIS A 25 -22.35 -73.20 14.22
N GLU A 26 -22.33 -73.29 15.56
CA GLU A 26 -22.68 -72.16 16.43
C GLU A 26 -21.70 -71.00 16.31
N GLU A 27 -20.39 -71.27 16.23
CA GLU A 27 -19.35 -70.27 16.06
C GLU A 27 -19.52 -69.53 14.73
N LYS A 28 -19.75 -70.24 13.63
CA LYS A 28 -20.04 -69.63 12.32
C LYS A 28 -21.27 -68.73 12.36
N ARG A 29 -22.33 -69.11 13.10
CA ARG A 29 -23.52 -68.26 13.26
C ARG A 29 -23.18 -66.99 14.04
N ARG A 30 -22.45 -67.12 15.15
CA ARG A 30 -22.02 -65.96 15.97
C ARG A 30 -21.09 -65.05 15.17
N GLU A 31 -20.15 -65.61 14.42
CA GLU A 31 -19.24 -64.88 13.56
C GLU A 31 -20.02 -64.13 12.47
N ARG A 32 -20.98 -64.78 11.81
CA ARG A 32 -21.85 -64.14 10.83
C ARG A 32 -22.62 -62.97 11.44
N THR A 33 -23.25 -63.15 12.60
CA THR A 33 -23.96 -62.05 13.27
C THR A 33 -23.02 -60.92 13.71
N ALA A 34 -21.80 -61.25 14.15
CA ALA A 34 -20.82 -60.24 14.55
C ALA A 34 -20.26 -59.47 13.34
N ARG A 35 -20.09 -60.12 12.19
CA ARG A 35 -19.73 -59.48 10.92
C ARG A 35 -20.84 -58.55 10.45
N GLU A 36 -22.09 -59.05 10.41
CA GLU A 36 -23.27 -58.26 10.04
C GLU A 36 -23.45 -57.05 10.99
N GLU A 37 -23.26 -57.21 12.30
CA GLU A 37 -23.34 -56.10 13.25
C GLU A 37 -22.23 -55.05 13.04
N ARG A 38 -21.00 -55.48 12.73
CA ARG A 38 -19.91 -54.56 12.41
C ARG A 38 -20.19 -53.78 11.13
N GLU A 39 -20.64 -54.45 10.08
CA GLU A 39 -21.02 -53.83 8.81
C GLU A 39 -22.15 -52.81 9.02
N LEU A 40 -23.16 -53.12 9.84
CA LEU A 40 -24.23 -52.17 10.18
C LEU A 40 -23.72 -50.96 10.96
N ARG A 41 -22.78 -51.15 11.90
CA ARG A 41 -22.17 -50.05 12.65
C ARG A 41 -21.33 -49.15 11.75
N ASP A 42 -20.55 -49.74 10.85
CA ASP A 42 -19.70 -49.00 9.90
C ASP A 42 -20.55 -48.23 8.89
N ALA A 43 -21.60 -48.86 8.33
CA ALA A 43 -22.55 -48.19 7.44
C ALA A 43 -23.27 -47.02 8.14
N LYS A 44 -23.67 -47.20 9.40
CA LYS A 44 -24.27 -46.11 10.18
C LYS A 44 -23.28 -44.96 10.40
N LYS A 45 -22.04 -45.28 10.77
CA LYS A 45 -20.98 -44.29 10.97
C LYS A 45 -20.67 -43.53 9.67
N GLU A 46 -20.70 -44.21 8.53
CA GLU A 46 -20.51 -43.57 7.22
C GLU A 46 -21.67 -42.63 6.87
N LEU A 47 -22.92 -43.05 7.12
CA LEU A 47 -24.09 -42.18 6.92
C LEU A 47 -24.03 -40.93 7.80
N ASP A 48 -23.68 -41.08 9.08
CA ASP A 48 -23.53 -39.97 10.00
C ASP A 48 -22.40 -39.04 9.55
N ALA A 49 -21.25 -39.57 9.11
CA ALA A 49 -20.15 -38.78 8.57
C ALA A 49 -20.52 -38.01 7.30
N ILE A 50 -21.30 -38.62 6.39
CA ILE A 50 -21.81 -37.94 5.19
C ILE A 50 -22.74 -36.79 5.58
N ARG A 51 -23.60 -37.00 6.58
CA ARG A 51 -24.52 -35.96 7.06
C ARG A 51 -23.77 -34.79 7.69
N GLU A 52 -22.82 -35.07 8.59
CA GLU A 52 -21.99 -34.04 9.21
C GLU A 52 -21.18 -33.24 8.18
N LYS A 53 -20.67 -33.91 7.14
CA LYS A 53 -19.96 -33.24 6.05
C LYS A 53 -20.88 -32.30 5.28
N LYS A 54 -22.09 -32.75 4.93
CA LYS A 54 -23.09 -31.90 4.26
C LYS A 54 -23.46 -30.70 5.11
N ASP A 55 -23.70 -30.90 6.41
CA ASP A 55 -24.04 -29.81 7.33
C ASP A 55 -22.90 -28.79 7.45
N ARG A 56 -21.64 -29.27 7.51
CA ARG A 56 -20.45 -28.41 7.51
C ARG A 56 -20.33 -27.61 6.21
N ASP A 57 -20.47 -28.27 5.06
CA ASP A 57 -20.36 -27.64 3.75
C ASP A 57 -21.47 -26.58 3.57
N GLU A 58 -22.69 -26.85 4.03
CA GLU A 58 -23.79 -25.87 4.03
C GLU A 58 -23.51 -24.66 4.91
N LEU A 59 -22.99 -24.87 6.12
CA LEU A 59 -22.61 -23.77 7.02
C LEU A 59 -21.48 -22.94 6.42
N GLU A 60 -20.45 -23.57 5.88
CA GLU A 60 -19.36 -22.87 5.18
C GLU A 60 -19.88 -22.05 4.00
N ASN A 61 -20.80 -22.59 3.21
CA ASN A 61 -21.39 -21.87 2.09
C ASN A 61 -22.22 -20.67 2.55
N ARG A 62 -23.01 -20.80 3.61
CA ARG A 62 -23.76 -19.66 4.20
C ARG A 62 -22.82 -18.60 4.75
N ILE A 63 -21.74 -19.01 5.42
CA ILE A 63 -20.72 -18.09 5.93
C ILE A 63 -20.04 -17.36 4.77
N LYS A 64 -19.62 -18.07 3.71
CA LYS A 64 -19.03 -17.48 2.50
C LYS A 64 -19.99 -16.49 1.83
N GLN A 65 -21.26 -16.85 1.68
CA GLN A 65 -22.28 -15.96 1.13
C GLN A 65 -22.46 -14.69 1.97
N LYS A 66 -22.50 -14.82 3.31
CA LYS A 66 -22.61 -13.68 4.21
C LYS A 66 -21.40 -12.76 4.12
N ILE A 67 -20.18 -13.31 4.13
CA ILE A 67 -18.94 -12.53 3.98
C ILE A 67 -18.91 -11.78 2.64
N ASN A 68 -19.29 -12.43 1.55
CA ASN A 68 -19.33 -11.79 0.23
C ASN A 68 -20.37 -10.66 0.20
N LEU A 69 -21.53 -10.85 0.81
CA LEU A 69 -22.57 -9.83 0.93
C LEU A 69 -22.09 -8.64 1.78
N ASP A 70 -21.49 -8.91 2.93
CA ASP A 70 -20.97 -7.87 3.82
C ASP A 70 -19.84 -7.08 3.13
N ARG A 71 -18.93 -7.75 2.39
CA ARG A 71 -17.89 -7.09 1.59
C ARG A 71 -18.46 -6.19 0.50
N LEU A 72 -19.49 -6.65 -0.21
CA LEU A 72 -20.15 -5.86 -1.26
C LEU A 72 -20.83 -4.62 -0.64
N ARG A 73 -21.47 -4.78 0.51
CA ARG A 73 -22.11 -3.68 1.25
C ARG A 73 -21.09 -2.67 1.79
N GLU A 74 -19.96 -3.14 2.28
CA GLU A 74 -18.86 -2.27 2.74
C GLU A 74 -18.23 -1.50 1.58
N GLU A 75 -18.01 -2.15 0.43
CA GLU A 75 -17.52 -1.50 -0.77
C GLU A 75 -18.51 -0.44 -1.30
N GLU A 76 -19.81 -0.75 -1.31
CA GLU A 76 -20.85 0.21 -1.68
C GLU A 76 -20.89 1.41 -0.71
N ALA A 77 -20.78 1.15 0.60
CA ALA A 77 -20.75 2.20 1.62
C ALA A 77 -19.50 3.09 1.48
N ALA A 78 -18.33 2.50 1.22
CA ALA A 78 -17.09 3.23 0.99
C ALA A 78 -17.16 4.08 -0.30
N LEU A 79 -17.75 3.55 -1.36
CA LEU A 79 -18.01 4.31 -2.60
C LEU A 79 -19.01 5.44 -2.38
N ALA A 80 -20.07 5.20 -1.61
CA ALA A 80 -21.05 6.23 -1.27
C ALA A 80 -20.41 7.34 -0.42
N GLU A 81 -19.58 7.00 0.55
CA GLU A 81 -18.85 7.98 1.36
C GLU A 81 -17.83 8.75 0.52
N SER A 82 -17.07 8.07 -0.34
CA SER A 82 -16.14 8.72 -1.27
C SER A 82 -16.87 9.69 -2.20
N LYS A 83 -18.01 9.29 -2.76
CA LYS A 83 -18.84 10.17 -3.61
C LYS A 83 -19.38 11.38 -2.85
N ARG A 84 -19.76 11.21 -1.57
CA ARG A 84 -20.19 12.34 -0.73
C ARG A 84 -19.04 13.31 -0.48
N ARG A 85 -17.88 12.80 -0.08
CA ARG A 85 -16.66 13.63 0.13
C ARG A 85 -16.23 14.33 -1.15
N GLU A 86 -16.27 13.64 -2.29
CA GLU A 86 -15.95 14.21 -3.60
C GLU A 86 -16.96 15.30 -4.00
N LYS A 87 -18.26 15.09 -3.74
CA LYS A 87 -19.29 16.09 -3.99
C LYS A 87 -19.09 17.33 -3.09
N GLU A 88 -18.83 17.13 -1.81
CA GLU A 88 -18.53 18.21 -0.87
C GLU A 88 -17.25 18.98 -1.28
N ALA A 89 -16.21 18.28 -1.74
CA ALA A 89 -14.99 18.90 -2.25
C ALA A 89 -15.24 19.68 -3.56
N LYS A 90 -16.02 19.13 -4.49
CA LYS A 90 -16.42 19.82 -5.72
C LYS A 90 -17.22 21.07 -5.41
N ASP A 91 -18.21 20.98 -4.52
CA ASP A 91 -19.02 22.11 -4.09
C ASP A 91 -18.15 23.20 -3.43
N ALA A 92 -17.14 22.81 -2.64
CA ALA A 92 -16.18 23.75 -2.04
C ALA A 92 -15.31 24.45 -3.11
N VAL A 93 -14.79 23.70 -4.08
CA VAL A 93 -14.01 24.27 -5.20
C VAL A 93 -14.87 25.18 -6.06
N GLU A 94 -16.11 24.80 -6.36
CA GLU A 94 -17.03 25.66 -7.10
C GLU A 94 -17.35 26.94 -6.36
N ARG A 95 -17.58 26.88 -5.04
CA ARG A 95 -17.79 28.07 -4.21
C ARG A 95 -16.56 28.98 -4.22
N TYR A 96 -15.36 28.42 -4.10
CA TYR A 96 -14.12 29.20 -4.18
C TYR A 96 -13.95 29.85 -5.56
N LYS A 97 -14.16 29.09 -6.64
CA LYS A 97 -14.05 29.60 -8.01
C LYS A 97 -15.06 30.70 -8.31
N LYS A 98 -16.31 30.57 -7.82
CA LYS A 98 -17.33 31.62 -7.92
C LYS A 98 -16.91 32.87 -7.15
N GLY A 99 -16.41 32.72 -5.92
CA GLY A 99 -15.93 33.84 -5.11
C GLY A 99 -14.71 34.56 -5.70
N GLU A 100 -13.75 33.82 -6.26
CA GLU A 100 -12.60 34.40 -6.96
C GLU A 100 -13.02 35.13 -8.23
N ALA A 101 -13.95 34.55 -9.01
CA ALA A 101 -14.49 35.22 -10.20
C ALA A 101 -15.26 36.51 -9.84
N GLU A 102 -16.03 36.50 -8.75
CA GLU A 102 -16.74 37.68 -8.26
C GLU A 102 -15.77 38.77 -7.77
N ARG A 103 -14.71 38.40 -7.05
CA ARG A 103 -13.65 39.34 -6.66
C ARG A 103 -12.94 39.94 -7.86
N ALA A 104 -12.58 39.11 -8.84
CA ALA A 104 -11.92 39.57 -10.05
C ALA A 104 -12.83 40.50 -10.87
N LEU A 105 -14.13 40.20 -10.95
CA LEU A 105 -15.10 41.06 -11.61
C LEU A 105 -15.23 42.40 -10.88
N ARG A 106 -15.37 42.37 -9.55
CA ARG A 106 -15.47 43.56 -8.72
C ARG A 106 -14.21 44.43 -8.80
N GLU A 107 -13.02 43.84 -8.73
CA GLU A 107 -11.76 44.57 -8.88
C GLU A 107 -11.64 45.20 -10.27
N ARG A 108 -12.11 44.48 -11.31
CA ARG A 108 -12.16 45.02 -12.68
C ARG A 108 -13.14 46.18 -12.79
N GLU A 109 -14.34 46.07 -12.25
CA GLU A 109 -15.33 47.16 -12.25
C GLU A 109 -14.83 48.39 -11.48
N GLU A 110 -14.27 48.20 -10.29
CA GLU A 110 -13.67 49.27 -9.49
C GLU A 110 -12.48 49.92 -10.23
N ASN A 111 -11.65 49.14 -10.92
CA ASN A 111 -10.55 49.68 -11.71
C ASN A 111 -11.06 50.43 -12.95
N GLU A 112 -12.07 49.92 -13.65
CA GLU A 112 -12.71 50.60 -14.77
C GLU A 112 -13.40 51.90 -14.33
N GLU A 113 -13.98 51.95 -13.13
CA GLU A 113 -14.49 53.18 -12.52
C GLU A 113 -13.39 54.17 -12.18
N ARG A 114 -12.30 53.72 -11.53
CA ARG A 114 -11.15 54.58 -11.24
C ARG A 114 -10.51 55.13 -12.51
N ASP A 115 -10.36 54.30 -13.55
CA ASP A 115 -9.81 54.72 -14.84
C ASP A 115 -10.74 55.72 -15.54
N ARG A 116 -12.07 55.51 -15.48
CA ARG A 116 -13.04 56.48 -15.99
C ARG A 116 -12.94 57.81 -15.25
N GLN A 117 -12.90 57.79 -13.92
CA GLN A 117 -12.74 58.99 -13.09
C GLN A 117 -11.41 59.70 -13.36
N TYR A 118 -10.32 58.95 -13.52
CA TYR A 118 -9.01 59.50 -13.88
C TYR A 118 -9.04 60.16 -15.26
N LYS A 119 -9.62 59.50 -16.26
CA LYS A 119 -9.79 60.05 -17.62
C LYS A 119 -10.65 61.32 -17.62
N GLN A 120 -11.76 61.34 -16.88
CA GLN A 120 -12.61 62.54 -16.75
C GLN A 120 -11.85 63.70 -16.10
N ARG A 121 -11.15 63.46 -14.97
CA ARG A 121 -10.33 64.50 -14.33
C ARG A 121 -9.22 65.03 -15.25
N LEU A 122 -8.58 64.13 -16.00
CA LEU A 122 -7.54 64.51 -16.96
C LEU A 122 -8.12 65.37 -18.10
N GLN A 123 -9.28 64.99 -18.61
CA GLN A 123 -10.00 65.77 -19.63
C GLN A 123 -10.38 67.16 -19.11
N GLU A 124 -10.89 67.29 -17.89
CA GLU A 124 -11.21 68.58 -17.26
C GLU A 124 -9.98 69.48 -17.10
N GLN A 125 -8.85 68.92 -16.67
CA GLN A 125 -7.59 69.67 -16.54
C GLN A 125 -7.07 70.17 -17.90
N LEU A 126 -7.15 69.32 -18.94
CA LEU A 126 -6.76 69.69 -20.30
C LEU A 126 -7.69 70.76 -20.88
N LEU A 127 -9.00 70.67 -20.64
CA LEU A 127 -9.97 71.68 -21.05
C LEU A 127 -9.70 73.01 -20.35
N LYS A 128 -9.42 72.99 -19.04
CA LYS A 128 -9.07 74.19 -18.25
C LYS A 128 -7.76 74.86 -18.71
N SER A 129 -6.85 74.11 -19.33
CA SER A 129 -5.62 74.63 -19.91
C SER A 129 -5.81 75.31 -21.29
N GLY A 130 -7.04 75.34 -21.82
CA GLY A 130 -7.38 75.99 -23.08
C GLY A 130 -7.11 75.13 -24.32
N LEU A 131 -7.03 73.80 -24.18
CA LEU A 131 -6.97 72.88 -25.32
C LEU A 131 -8.38 72.59 -25.84
N ASP A 132 -8.53 72.63 -27.16
CA ASP A 132 -9.76 72.34 -27.91
C ASP A 132 -10.20 70.87 -27.73
N GLU A 133 -11.50 70.60 -27.61
CA GLU A 133 -12.05 69.27 -27.27
C GLU A 133 -11.64 68.17 -28.26
N GLU A 134 -11.55 68.50 -29.56
CA GLU A 134 -11.07 67.57 -30.60
C GLU A 134 -9.60 67.20 -30.44
N LYS A 135 -8.76 68.16 -29.97
CA LYS A 135 -7.34 67.93 -29.70
C LYS A 135 -7.14 67.10 -28.42
N ILE A 136 -8.02 67.25 -27.42
CA ILE A 136 -8.01 66.45 -26.20
C ILE A 136 -8.32 64.98 -26.51
N ASN A 137 -9.37 64.73 -27.31
CA ASN A 137 -9.70 63.37 -27.77
C ASN A 137 -8.59 62.75 -28.63
N ALA A 138 -7.90 63.53 -29.45
CA ALA A 138 -6.74 63.06 -30.21
C ALA A 138 -5.56 62.66 -29.30
N ILE A 139 -5.27 63.44 -28.26
CA ILE A 139 -4.22 63.13 -27.27
C ILE A 139 -4.59 61.90 -26.43
N LEU A 140 -5.84 61.79 -25.96
CA LEU A 140 -6.33 60.62 -25.21
C LEU A 140 -6.35 59.34 -26.05
N ALA A 141 -6.61 59.46 -27.37
CA ALA A 141 -6.52 58.36 -28.33
C ALA A 141 -5.09 58.05 -28.78
N GLY A 142 -4.07 58.73 -28.23
CA GLY A 142 -2.66 58.53 -28.59
C GLY A 142 -2.28 59.02 -30.00
N LYS A 143 -3.15 59.77 -30.68
CA LYS A 143 -2.87 60.35 -31.99
C LYS A 143 -2.12 61.66 -31.78
N LYS A 144 -0.80 61.60 -32.02
CA LYS A 144 0.12 62.73 -31.97
C LYS A 144 -0.34 63.82 -32.95
N ILE A 145 -0.71 64.99 -32.44
CA ILE A 145 -0.97 66.17 -33.27
C ILE A 145 0.37 66.63 -33.84
N GLU A 146 0.56 66.45 -35.16
CA GLU A 146 1.66 67.06 -35.89
C GLU A 146 1.49 68.59 -35.86
N LYS A 147 2.36 69.28 -35.12
CA LYS A 147 2.62 70.71 -35.35
C LYS A 147 3.88 70.84 -36.22
N PRO A 148 3.87 71.68 -37.28
CA PRO A 148 5.04 71.88 -38.11
C PRO A 148 6.14 72.60 -37.32
N LYS A 149 7.35 72.05 -37.34
CA LYS A 149 8.55 72.65 -36.75
C LYS A 149 9.13 73.73 -37.70
N PRO A 150 9.49 74.92 -37.20
CA PRO A 150 10.61 75.67 -37.76
C PRO A 150 11.94 75.17 -37.15
N LYS A 151 12.92 74.96 -38.03
CA LYS A 151 14.37 74.82 -37.79
C LYS A 151 14.90 76.05 -37.02
N GLU A 152 16.01 76.09 -36.29
CA GLU A 152 17.21 75.28 -36.05
C GLU A 152 17.93 75.97 -34.86
N GLU A 153 18.70 75.26 -34.02
CA GLU A 153 20.10 75.60 -33.69
C GLU A 153 20.71 74.70 -32.58
N LYS A 154 21.82 74.05 -32.97
CA LYS A 154 23.07 73.70 -32.26
C LYS A 154 23.04 72.78 -31.01
N PRO A 155 23.76 71.63 -31.05
CA PRO A 155 24.10 70.86 -29.86
C PRO A 155 25.43 71.33 -29.26
N GLN A 156 25.42 71.90 -28.06
CA GLN A 156 26.61 71.99 -27.20
C GLN A 156 26.76 70.66 -26.46
N LYS A 157 27.85 69.93 -26.75
CA LYS A 157 28.27 68.74 -26.00
C LYS A 157 29.16 69.18 -24.84
N HIS A 158 28.73 68.94 -23.61
CA HIS A 158 29.60 68.94 -22.44
C HIS A 158 30.14 67.53 -22.15
N PRO A 159 31.36 67.42 -21.60
CA PRO A 159 32.17 66.19 -21.65
C PRO A 159 31.83 65.24 -20.49
N TYR A 160 31.49 64.00 -20.81
CA TYR A 160 31.61 62.87 -19.89
C TYR A 160 33.00 62.26 -20.05
N GLN A 161 33.72 62.16 -18.93
CA GLN A 161 35.04 61.55 -18.83
C GLN A 161 35.00 60.09 -19.32
N GLN A 162 35.87 59.77 -20.28
CA GLN A 162 36.12 58.40 -20.70
C GLN A 162 37.16 57.80 -19.75
N LEU A 163 36.74 56.78 -18.99
CA LEU A 163 37.66 55.86 -18.32
C LEU A 163 38.49 55.11 -19.39
N PRO A 164 39.80 54.93 -19.20
CA PRO A 164 40.64 54.24 -20.16
C PRO A 164 40.17 52.80 -20.30
N HIS A 165 39.72 52.43 -21.51
CA HIS A 165 39.41 51.06 -21.87
C HIS A 165 40.73 50.29 -21.93
N GLN A 166 41.07 49.64 -20.82
CA GLN A 166 42.09 48.62 -20.78
C GLN A 166 41.62 47.47 -21.67
N GLN A 167 42.27 47.29 -22.82
CA GLN A 167 42.00 46.18 -23.72
C GLN A 167 42.45 44.90 -23.01
N LEU A 168 41.50 44.22 -22.36
CA LEU A 168 41.71 42.87 -21.89
C LEU A 168 41.87 41.96 -23.12
N PRO A 169 42.83 41.02 -23.11
CA PRO A 169 43.03 40.10 -24.22
C PRO A 169 41.73 39.32 -24.48
N PRO A 170 41.46 38.91 -25.73
CA PRO A 170 40.30 38.11 -26.06
C PRO A 170 40.34 36.83 -25.21
N ILE A 171 39.40 36.71 -24.28
CA ILE A 171 39.19 35.49 -23.51
C ILE A 171 38.76 34.45 -24.53
N VAL A 172 39.70 33.62 -24.97
CA VAL A 172 39.40 32.32 -25.55
C VAL A 172 38.70 31.56 -24.44
N TYR A 173 37.36 31.47 -24.50
CA TYR A 173 36.63 30.57 -23.63
C TYR A 173 37.10 29.16 -23.98
N PRO A 174 37.82 28.44 -23.09
CA PRO A 174 37.88 27.01 -23.27
C PRO A 174 36.43 26.52 -23.24
N GLU A 175 36.03 25.82 -24.28
CA GLU A 175 34.79 25.04 -24.34
C GLU A 175 34.50 24.46 -22.95
N PRO A 176 33.28 24.61 -22.39
CA PRO A 176 33.02 24.23 -21.02
C PRO A 176 33.22 22.72 -20.88
N ALA A 177 34.44 22.34 -20.49
CA ALA A 177 34.75 21.02 -20.00
C ALA A 177 33.72 20.76 -18.92
N GLN A 178 32.84 19.79 -19.19
CA GLN A 178 31.73 19.41 -18.33
C GLN A 178 32.33 19.08 -16.97
N ARG A 179 32.31 20.06 -16.06
CA ARG A 179 32.74 19.85 -14.68
C ARG A 179 31.85 18.71 -14.19
N PRO A 180 32.40 17.57 -13.75
CA PRO A 180 31.58 16.48 -13.26
C PRO A 180 30.77 17.02 -12.09
N THR A 181 29.48 17.23 -12.31
CA THR A 181 28.60 17.76 -11.28
C THR A 181 28.28 16.62 -10.35
N TYR A 182 28.94 16.60 -9.19
CA TYR A 182 28.66 15.64 -8.15
C TYR A 182 27.35 16.01 -7.45
N THR A 183 26.39 15.08 -7.40
CA THR A 183 25.19 15.24 -6.58
C THR A 183 25.41 14.60 -5.22
N ARG A 184 25.38 15.41 -4.17
CA ARG A 184 25.46 14.95 -2.78
C ARG A 184 24.06 14.56 -2.29
N MET A 185 23.86 13.29 -1.94
CA MET A 185 22.60 12.77 -1.43
C MET A 185 22.78 12.11 -0.06
N ALA A 186 21.78 12.24 0.81
CA ALA A 186 21.85 11.62 2.13
C ALA A 186 21.51 10.12 2.06
N ARG A 187 22.27 9.29 2.78
CA ARG A 187 22.08 7.84 2.93
C ARG A 187 20.69 7.48 3.47
N ARG A 188 20.01 8.41 4.16
CA ARG A 188 18.61 8.22 4.60
C ARG A 188 17.62 8.11 3.44
N HIS A 189 17.87 8.76 2.31
CA HIS A 189 16.99 8.72 1.13
C HIS A 189 17.53 7.81 0.02
N LEU A 190 18.81 7.47 0.06
CA LEU A 190 19.46 6.64 -0.96
C LEU A 190 20.22 5.47 -0.33
N SER A 191 19.80 4.24 -0.64
CA SER A 191 20.49 3.01 -0.22
C SER A 191 21.59 2.62 -1.21
N LEU A 192 22.68 2.03 -0.70
CA LEU A 192 23.76 1.47 -1.51
C LEU A 192 23.27 0.32 -2.41
N GLU A 193 22.24 -0.40 -1.96
CA GLU A 193 21.61 -1.48 -2.75
C GLU A 193 20.90 -0.91 -3.98
N THR A 194 20.15 0.18 -3.79
CA THR A 194 19.51 0.89 -4.89
C THR A 194 20.56 1.33 -5.91
N LEU A 195 21.67 1.93 -5.45
CA LEU A 195 22.75 2.36 -6.33
C LEU A 195 23.42 1.22 -7.10
N ARG A 196 23.50 0.02 -6.50
CA ARG A 196 23.99 -1.19 -7.19
C ARG A 196 23.01 -1.72 -8.23
N VAL A 197 21.71 -1.68 -7.96
CA VAL A 197 20.68 -2.15 -8.89
C VAL A 197 20.62 -1.27 -10.15
N TYR A 198 20.84 0.04 -9.98
CA TYR A 198 20.83 0.99 -11.09
C TYR A 198 22.23 1.26 -11.69
N ASP A 199 23.26 0.52 -11.27
CA ASP A 199 24.65 0.66 -11.74
C ASP A 199 25.16 2.11 -11.75
N ILE A 200 24.92 2.83 -10.66
CA ILE A 200 25.32 4.23 -10.53
C ILE A 200 26.65 4.33 -9.77
N ASP A 201 27.63 4.98 -10.38
CA ASP A 201 28.92 5.26 -9.75
C ASP A 201 28.78 6.23 -8.57
N PHE A 202 29.08 5.74 -7.37
CA PHE A 202 29.03 6.51 -6.13
C PHE A 202 30.34 6.46 -5.35
N VAL A 203 30.59 7.52 -4.58
CA VAL A 203 31.71 7.64 -3.62
C VAL A 203 31.10 8.00 -2.27
N LEU A 204 31.60 7.39 -1.19
CA LEU A 204 31.22 7.80 0.16
C LEU A 204 31.90 9.14 0.47
N ASP A 205 31.11 10.12 0.93
CA ASP A 205 31.64 11.45 1.30
C ASP A 205 32.45 11.36 2.60
N GLN A 206 33.12 12.47 2.97
CA GLN A 206 33.80 12.59 4.27
C GLN A 206 32.84 12.35 5.45
N ASP A 207 31.55 12.70 5.26
CA ASP A 207 30.47 12.36 6.17
C ASP A 207 29.83 11.01 5.80
N PRO A 208 29.77 10.03 6.72
CA PRO A 208 29.19 8.70 6.43
C PRO A 208 27.66 8.72 6.21
N GLU A 209 27.02 9.87 6.47
CA GLU A 209 25.60 10.08 6.21
C GLU A 209 25.33 10.51 4.77
N TYR A 210 26.35 10.88 3.97
CA TYR A 210 26.18 11.36 2.60
C TYR A 210 26.92 10.48 1.58
N ILE A 211 26.32 10.38 0.39
CA ILE A 211 26.82 9.67 -0.78
C ILE A 211 26.97 10.69 -1.90
N LEU A 212 28.13 10.72 -2.55
CA LEU A 212 28.42 11.53 -3.72
C LEU A 212 28.24 10.70 -4.99
N ILE A 213 27.26 11.06 -5.80
CA ILE A 213 27.06 10.46 -7.12
C ILE A 213 27.93 11.22 -8.12
N LYS A 214 28.73 10.51 -8.92
CA LYS A 214 29.66 11.13 -9.91
C LYS A 214 28.95 11.75 -11.12
N ARG A 215 27.64 11.50 -11.25
CA ARG A 215 26.76 11.98 -12.30
C ARG A 215 25.78 13.01 -11.75
N TRP A 216 25.39 13.95 -12.60
CA TRP A 216 24.21 14.77 -12.37
C TRP A 216 22.96 13.89 -12.38
N VAL A 217 22.19 13.88 -11.28
CA VAL A 217 20.95 13.11 -11.18
C VAL A 217 19.75 14.07 -11.21
N PRO A 218 18.95 14.09 -12.31
CA PRO A 218 17.73 14.89 -12.41
C PRO A 218 16.71 14.52 -11.32
N GLU A 219 15.88 15.46 -10.90
CA GLU A 219 14.88 15.27 -9.82
C GLU A 219 13.98 14.04 -10.03
N GLN A 220 13.60 13.74 -11.27
CA GLN A 220 12.83 12.53 -11.60
C GLN A 220 13.56 11.23 -11.25
N GLU A 221 14.86 11.14 -11.52
CA GLU A 221 15.66 9.99 -11.13
C GLU A 221 15.84 9.93 -9.60
N GLN A 222 15.94 11.08 -8.94
CA GLN A 222 15.98 11.14 -7.47
C GLN A 222 14.73 10.50 -6.86
N ASP A 223 13.55 10.84 -7.38
CA ASP A 223 12.28 10.28 -6.94
C ASP A 223 12.19 8.76 -7.13
N ILE A 224 12.64 8.26 -8.28
CA ILE A 224 12.66 6.81 -8.57
C ILE A 224 13.58 6.09 -7.58
N LEU A 225 14.78 6.62 -7.36
CA LEU A 225 15.75 6.05 -6.44
C LEU A 225 15.27 6.11 -4.98
N TRP A 226 14.57 7.17 -4.58
CA TRP A 226 13.99 7.31 -3.24
C TRP A 226 12.82 6.36 -3.03
N ARG A 227 11.90 6.24 -4.00
CA ARG A 227 10.82 5.25 -3.96
C ARG A 227 11.37 3.84 -3.86
N HIS A 228 12.35 3.50 -4.70
CA HIS A 228 12.98 2.18 -4.66
C HIS A 228 13.69 1.93 -3.32
N THR A 229 14.40 2.93 -2.79
CA THR A 229 15.03 2.84 -1.45
C THR A 229 14.00 2.61 -0.36
N ARG A 230 12.84 3.28 -0.43
CA ARG A 230 11.72 3.08 0.51
C ARG A 230 11.18 1.66 0.40
N THR A 231 10.92 1.17 -0.80
CA THR A 231 10.47 -0.21 -1.05
C THR A 231 11.46 -1.26 -0.55
N VAL A 232 12.76 -1.10 -0.84
CA VAL A 232 13.82 -2.03 -0.37
C VAL A 232 13.90 -2.05 1.16
N ARG A 233 13.72 -0.90 1.82
CA ARG A 233 13.66 -0.84 3.30
C ARG A 233 12.39 -1.42 3.87
N GLU A 234 11.25 -1.22 3.23
CA GLU A 234 9.98 -1.83 3.64
C GLU A 234 10.04 -3.35 3.48
N GLN A 235 10.61 -3.87 2.39
CA GLN A 235 10.83 -5.30 2.20
C GLN A 235 11.77 -5.89 3.25
N ARG A 236 12.87 -5.19 3.58
CA ARG A 236 13.77 -5.62 4.66
C ARG A 236 13.14 -5.48 6.03
N SER A 237 12.41 -4.40 6.29
CA SER A 237 11.70 -4.15 7.55
C SER A 237 10.62 -5.19 7.77
N GLY A 238 9.81 -5.53 6.76
CA GLY A 238 8.83 -6.61 6.85
C GLY A 238 9.48 -7.98 7.11
N LYS A 239 10.65 -8.23 6.49
CA LYS A 239 11.43 -9.45 6.73
C LYS A 239 12.13 -9.47 8.11
N LEU A 240 12.47 -8.31 8.67
CA LEU A 240 13.10 -8.17 9.98
C LEU A 240 12.08 -8.14 11.13
N VAL A 241 10.88 -7.60 10.89
CA VAL A 241 9.73 -7.63 11.82
C VAL A 241 9.27 -9.07 12.03
N LEU A 242 9.17 -9.88 10.96
CA LEU A 242 8.87 -11.32 11.07
C LEU A 242 9.95 -12.13 11.84
N ALA A 243 11.18 -11.62 11.97
CA ALA A 243 12.27 -12.29 12.67
C ALA A 243 12.48 -11.82 14.11
N ILE A 244 11.86 -10.70 14.53
CA ILE A 244 11.95 -10.15 15.89
C ILE A 244 10.69 -10.47 16.71
N GLU A 245 9.60 -10.87 16.06
CA GLU A 245 8.32 -11.18 16.72
C GLU A 245 8.17 -12.65 17.17
N ASP A 246 9.22 -13.48 17.07
CA ASP A 246 9.21 -14.88 17.56
C ASP A 246 9.67 -14.99 19.04
N GLY A 247 9.39 -13.95 19.83
CA GLY A 247 9.91 -13.76 21.18
C GLY A 247 8.92 -13.23 22.22
N LYS A 248 7.60 -13.23 21.97
CA LYS A 248 6.62 -12.80 22.97
C LYS A 248 5.32 -13.59 22.92
N LYS A 249 5.30 -14.67 23.71
CA LYS A 249 4.15 -15.55 23.94
C LYS A 249 3.05 -14.79 24.69
N HIS A 250 1.92 -14.55 24.02
CA HIS A 250 0.66 -14.18 24.67
C HIS A 250 -0.13 -15.45 24.99
N HIS A 251 -0.12 -15.89 26.25
CA HIS A 251 -1.04 -16.91 26.74
C HIS A 251 -2.40 -16.25 27.05
N HIS A 252 -3.31 -16.26 26.07
CA HIS A 252 -4.75 -16.13 26.35
C HIS A 252 -5.35 -17.53 26.49
N HIS A 253 -5.50 -17.99 27.71
CA HIS A 253 -6.34 -19.14 28.03
C HIS A 253 -7.66 -18.63 28.59
N LEU A 254 -8.73 -18.69 27.80
CA LEU A 254 -10.10 -18.70 28.33
C LEU A 254 -10.77 -20.05 28.01
N ASN A 255 -11.10 -20.75 29.11
CA ASN A 255 -12.18 -21.72 29.33
C ASN A 255 -12.12 -23.12 28.67
N PRO A 256 -12.85 -24.14 29.18
CA PRO A 256 -13.63 -24.29 30.42
C PRO A 256 -13.29 -25.60 31.21
N ASP A 257 -14.03 -25.85 32.29
CA ASP A 257 -14.12 -27.11 33.06
C ASP A 257 -13.90 -28.41 32.28
N SER A 258 -13.06 -29.31 32.83
CA SER A 258 -13.25 -30.76 32.82
C SER A 258 -12.23 -31.48 33.71
N ASN A 259 -12.70 -31.90 34.89
CA ASN A 259 -12.52 -33.22 35.51
C ASN A 259 -11.11 -33.87 35.53
N GLY A 260 -10.53 -34.05 36.72
CA GLY A 260 -9.33 -34.88 36.89
C GLY A 260 -8.81 -34.98 38.33
N PHE A 261 -9.64 -35.44 39.28
CA PHE A 261 -9.16 -35.76 40.63
C PHE A 261 -8.25 -37.00 40.61
N ALA A 262 -6.96 -36.74 40.84
CA ALA A 262 -5.95 -37.50 41.58
C ALA A 262 -6.09 -39.04 41.71
N ARG A 263 -5.21 -39.78 41.02
CA ARG A 263 -4.75 -41.09 41.51
C ARG A 263 -3.52 -40.89 42.41
N ARG A 264 -3.68 -41.26 43.67
CA ARG A 264 -2.64 -41.33 44.70
C ARG A 264 -1.61 -42.41 44.33
N SER A 265 -0.34 -42.04 44.38
CA SER A 265 0.79 -42.95 44.51
C SER A 265 0.81 -43.55 45.93
N ALA A 266 0.94 -44.87 46.00
CA ALA A 266 1.49 -45.63 47.11
C ALA A 266 2.36 -46.71 46.42
N GLU A 267 3.69 -46.57 46.44
CA GLU A 267 4.57 -47.04 47.52
C GLU A 267 4.86 -48.55 47.38
N GLY A 268 6.15 -48.86 47.27
CA GLY A 268 6.68 -50.08 47.90
C GLY A 268 7.12 -51.21 46.99
N ALA A 269 8.43 -51.26 46.79
CA ALA A 269 9.28 -52.43 47.05
C ALA A 269 9.50 -53.50 45.95
N ALA A 270 10.80 -53.54 45.59
CA ALA A 270 11.66 -54.72 45.58
C ALA A 270 11.93 -55.45 44.24
N ALA A 271 13.24 -55.47 43.96
CA ALA A 271 14.04 -56.59 43.47
C ALA A 271 14.45 -56.59 41.99
N ASP A 272 15.57 -55.92 41.71
CA ASP A 272 16.68 -56.53 40.95
C ASP A 272 17.49 -57.44 41.92
N PRO A 273 18.37 -58.39 41.50
CA PRO A 273 19.08 -58.50 40.20
C PRO A 273 19.06 -59.98 39.67
N LEU A 274 19.64 -60.44 38.55
CA LEU A 274 20.89 -60.24 37.80
C LEU A 274 20.71 -60.83 36.38
N PRO A 275 21.54 -60.45 35.40
CA PRO A 275 21.63 -61.14 34.11
C PRO A 275 22.68 -62.26 34.10
N SER A 276 22.37 -63.36 33.40
CA SER A 276 23.33 -64.29 32.77
C SER A 276 22.66 -64.91 31.55
#